data_AF-D8QB40-F1
#
_entry.id   AF-D8QB40-F1
#
_cell.length_a   1.000
_cell.length_b   1.000
_cell.length_c   1.000
_cell.angle_alpha   90.00
_cell.angle_beta   90.00
_cell.angle_gamma   90.00
#
_symmetry.space_group_name_H-M   'P 1'
#
loop_
_entity.id
_entity.type
_entity.pdbx_description
1 polymer ?
#
loop_
_entity_poly.entity_id
_entity_poly.type
_entity_poly.pdbx_seq_one_letter_code
_entity_poly.pdbx_strand_id
1 'polypeptide(L)'
;MPVQTTCPLERAATRANIGYLRSGVAPLLPEEIKFIKDDSANLESELHHVDEEIARLQALRDQIRKQLAISRTMVAPIRRLPPELLAHIFTALADTSTDSCRTRTISTTIACVSTNWRAVARSVHGL
;
A
#
# COMPACT_ATOMS: atom_id res chain seq x y z
N MET A 1 34.32 -20.66 24.06
CA MET A 1 34.41 -19.25 23.62
C MET A 1 33.36 -19.04 22.55
N PRO A 2 32.37 -18.13 22.73
CA PRO A 2 31.39 -17.92 21.68
C PRO A 2 32.05 -17.11 20.57
N VAL A 3 32.13 -17.72 19.38
CA VAL A 3 32.50 -17.03 18.14
C VAL A 3 31.45 -15.96 17.92
N GLN A 4 31.84 -14.69 18.02
CA GLN A 4 30.97 -13.57 17.69
C GLN A 4 30.68 -13.66 16.19
N THR A 5 29.58 -14.30 15.80
CA THR A 5 29.02 -14.21 14.46
C THR A 5 28.50 -12.78 14.29
N THR A 6 29.35 -11.90 13.80
CA THR A 6 28.98 -10.55 13.38
C THR A 6 27.92 -10.63 12.28
N CYS A 7 26.93 -9.73 12.33
CA CYS A 7 25.88 -9.65 11.32
C CYS A 7 26.54 -9.53 9.91
N PRO A 8 26.02 -10.19 8.85
CA PRO A 8 26.59 -10.09 7.50
C PRO A 8 26.84 -8.65 7.04
N LEU A 9 25.96 -7.72 7.44
CA LEU A 9 26.11 -6.29 7.21
C LEU A 9 27.32 -5.68 7.94
N GLU A 10 27.53 -6.01 9.21
CA GLU A 10 28.66 -5.52 10.00
C GLU A 10 30.00 -6.07 9.46
N ARG A 11 30.01 -7.34 9.07
CA ARG A 11 31.17 -7.99 8.46
C ARG A 11 31.55 -7.33 7.14
N ALA A 12 30.58 -7.13 6.26
CA ALA A 12 30.77 -6.44 4.98
C ALA A 12 31.23 -4.98 5.18
N ALA A 13 30.60 -4.25 6.11
CA ALA A 13 30.96 -2.87 6.43
C ALA A 13 32.40 -2.74 6.98
N THR A 14 32.91 -3.74 7.68
CA THR A 14 34.30 -3.72 8.16
C THR A 14 35.30 -3.82 7.00
N ARG A 15 34.98 -4.61 5.95
CA ARG A 15 35.87 -4.90 4.83
C ARG A 15 35.74 -3.91 3.66
N ALA A 16 34.53 -3.43 3.40
CA ALA A 16 34.22 -2.49 2.32
C ALA A 16 33.44 -1.31 2.89
N ASN A 17 34.17 -0.29 3.36
CA ASN A 17 33.58 0.97 3.84
C ASN A 17 34.03 2.17 3.01
N ILE A 18 33.26 3.26 3.19
CA ILE A 18 33.47 4.52 2.49
C ILE A 18 34.82 5.18 2.81
N GLY A 19 35.41 4.90 3.98
CA GLY A 19 36.74 5.39 4.35
C GLY A 19 37.83 4.80 3.47
N TYR A 20 37.83 3.47 3.28
CA TYR A 20 38.77 2.79 2.37
C TYR A 20 38.55 3.20 0.91
N LEU A 21 37.30 3.39 0.49
CA LEU A 21 37.02 3.87 -0.86
C LEU A 21 37.61 5.27 -1.11
N ARG A 22 37.47 6.18 -0.14
CA ARG A 22 37.96 7.56 -0.25
C ARG A 22 39.47 7.69 -0.13
N SER A 23 40.14 6.77 0.57
CA SER A 23 41.59 6.75 0.65
C SER A 23 42.26 6.23 -0.63
N GLY A 24 41.48 5.72 -1.60
CA GLY A 24 42.01 5.16 -2.86
C GLY A 24 42.77 3.84 -2.67
N VAL A 25 42.66 3.23 -1.50
CA VAL A 25 43.31 1.94 -1.22
C VAL A 25 42.51 0.84 -1.92
N ALA A 26 43.08 0.31 -3.00
CA ALA A 26 42.55 -0.86 -3.68
C ALA A 26 42.90 -2.13 -2.88
N PRO A 27 42.01 -3.14 -2.82
CA PRO A 27 42.37 -4.46 -2.31
C PRO A 27 43.50 -5.03 -3.17
N LEU A 28 44.63 -5.34 -2.54
CA LEU A 28 45.84 -5.80 -3.26
C LEU A 28 45.90 -7.33 -3.31
N LEU A 29 45.23 -8.00 -2.38
CA LEU A 29 45.27 -9.45 -2.25
C LEU A 29 44.05 -10.10 -2.92
N PRO A 30 44.24 -11.14 -3.74
CA PRO A 30 43.12 -11.88 -4.35
C PRO A 30 42.11 -12.44 -3.34
N GLU A 31 42.57 -12.76 -2.13
CA GLU A 31 41.72 -13.23 -1.03
C GLU A 31 40.78 -12.14 -0.52
N GLU A 32 41.25 -10.89 -0.37
CA GLU A 32 40.42 -9.75 0.04
C GLU A 32 39.32 -9.48 -0.98
N ILE A 33 39.67 -9.52 -2.27
CA ILE A 33 38.71 -9.37 -3.37
C ILE A 33 37.64 -10.47 -3.30
N LYS A 34 38.05 -11.71 -3.02
CA LYS A 34 37.11 -12.83 -2.86
C LYS A 34 36.16 -12.61 -1.69
N PHE A 35 36.68 -12.23 -0.51
CA PHE A 35 35.83 -11.97 0.65
C PHE A 35 34.83 -10.84 0.42
N ILE A 36 35.24 -9.76 -0.25
CA ILE A 36 34.34 -8.66 -0.61
C ILE A 36 33.24 -9.16 -1.56
N LYS A 37 33.57 -9.96 -2.57
CA LYS A 37 32.58 -10.54 -3.48
C LYS A 37 31.61 -11.48 -2.77
N ASP A 38 32.10 -12.33 -1.89
CA ASP A 38 31.28 -13.27 -1.12
C ASP A 38 30.34 -12.50 -0.17
N ASP A 39 30.83 -11.44 0.49
CA ASP A 39 29.99 -10.57 1.32
C ASP A 39 28.95 -9.80 0.49
N SER A 40 29.30 -9.30 -0.69
CA SER A 40 28.35 -8.67 -1.61
C SER A 40 27.24 -9.63 -2.05
N ALA A 41 27.57 -10.86 -2.44
CA ALA A 41 26.58 -11.86 -2.85
C ALA A 41 25.63 -12.23 -1.69
N ASN A 42 26.16 -12.32 -0.47
CA ASN A 42 25.33 -12.55 0.72
C ASN A 42 24.39 -11.35 0.97
N LEU A 43 24.88 -10.12 0.86
CA LEU A 43 24.04 -8.93 1.03
C LEU A 43 22.97 -8.80 -0.06
N GLU A 44 23.27 -9.17 -1.30
CA GLU A 44 22.28 -9.23 -2.38
C GLU A 44 21.17 -10.24 -2.07
N SER A 45 21.53 -11.42 -1.55
CA SER A 45 20.55 -12.43 -1.12
C SER A 45 19.68 -11.93 0.04
N GLU A 46 20.28 -11.30 1.05
CA GLU A 46 19.55 -10.73 2.19
C GLU A 46 18.63 -9.59 1.75
N LEU A 47 19.09 -8.72 0.84
CA LEU A 47 18.29 -7.64 0.26
C LEU A 47 17.08 -8.22 -0.48
N HIS A 48 17.29 -9.25 -1.30
CA HIS A 48 16.20 -9.91 -2.01
C HIS A 48 15.16 -10.49 -1.04
N HIS A 49 15.59 -11.16 0.01
CA HIS A 49 14.70 -11.69 1.04
C HIS A 49 13.90 -10.57 1.75
N VAL A 50 14.55 -9.45 2.07
CA VAL A 50 13.86 -8.29 2.67
C VAL A 50 12.83 -7.70 1.70
N ASP A 51 13.15 -7.59 0.42
CA ASP A 51 12.22 -7.08 -0.60
C ASP A 51 11.00 -7.99 -0.79
N GLU A 52 11.19 -9.32 -0.77
CA GLU A 52 10.10 -10.29 -0.80
C GLU A 52 9.18 -10.13 0.42
N GLU A 53 9.75 -9.96 1.61
CA GLU A 53 8.99 -9.77 2.83
C GLU A 53 8.23 -8.44 2.82
N ILE A 54 8.82 -7.36 2.30
CA ILE A 54 8.14 -6.09 2.08
C ILE A 54 6.95 -6.27 1.15
N ALA A 55 7.13 -6.95 0.02
CA ALA A 55 6.06 -7.22 -0.94
C ALA A 55 4.93 -8.03 -0.31
N ARG A 56 5.27 -9.08 0.46
CA ARG A 56 4.30 -9.90 1.19
C ARG A 56 3.50 -9.08 2.21
N LEU A 57 4.18 -8.25 3.00
CA LEU A 57 3.55 -7.39 4.00
C LEU A 57 2.66 -6.31 3.36
N GLN A 58 3.06 -5.76 2.22
CA GLN A 58 2.23 -4.82 1.45
C GLN A 58 0.95 -5.48 0.94
N ALA A 59 1.05 -6.69 0.38
CA ALA A 59 -0.11 -7.46 -0.06
C ALA A 59 -1.07 -7.76 1.09
N LEU A 60 -0.54 -8.18 2.25
CA LEU A 60 -1.33 -8.43 3.46
C LEU A 60 -2.02 -7.15 3.95
N ARG A 61 -1.30 -6.02 3.98
CA ARG A 61 -1.85 -4.72 4.37
C ARG A 61 -3.05 -4.35 3.49
N ASP A 62 -2.92 -4.54 2.19
CA ASP A 62 -3.97 -4.17 1.23
C ASP A 62 -5.18 -5.11 1.34
N GLN A 63 -4.97 -6.40 1.61
CA GLN A 63 -6.05 -7.34 1.94
C GLN A 63 -6.80 -6.94 3.22
N ILE A 64 -6.08 -6.58 4.29
CA ILE A 64 -6.68 -6.11 5.55
C ILE A 64 -7.48 -4.83 5.31
N ARG A 65 -6.94 -3.87 4.57
CA ARG A 65 -7.66 -2.62 4.23
C ARG A 65 -8.95 -2.90 3.48
N LYS A 66 -8.91 -3.80 2.49
CA LYS A 66 -10.11 -4.22 1.75
C LYS A 66 -11.15 -4.84 2.67
N GLN A 67 -10.74 -5.77 3.55
CA GLN A 67 -11.65 -6.41 4.47
C GLN A 67 -12.24 -5.42 5.48
N LEU A 68 -11.43 -4.49 5.99
CA LEU A 68 -11.87 -3.45 6.91
C LEU A 68 -12.90 -2.52 6.26
N ALA A 69 -12.69 -2.14 5.00
CA ALA A 69 -13.65 -1.36 4.23
C ALA A 69 -14.99 -2.10 4.13
N ILE A 70 -14.99 -3.38 3.75
CA ILE A 70 -16.19 -4.22 3.68
C ILE A 70 -16.91 -4.27 5.03
N SER A 71 -16.19 -4.61 6.11
CA SER A 71 -16.76 -4.69 7.46
C SER A 71 -17.39 -3.37 7.90
N ARG A 72 -16.69 -2.25 7.67
CA ARG A 72 -17.23 -0.90 7.96
C ARG A 72 -18.47 -0.61 7.15
N THR A 73 -18.50 -0.96 5.86
CA THR A 73 -19.69 -0.75 5.04
C THR A 73 -20.86 -1.63 5.50
N MET A 74 -20.61 -2.86 5.96
CA MET A 74 -21.69 -3.75 6.45
C MET A 74 -22.38 -3.20 7.69
N VAL A 75 -21.64 -2.59 8.62
CA VAL A 75 -22.20 -2.01 9.84
C VAL A 75 -22.61 -0.54 9.68
N ALA A 76 -22.40 0.05 8.50
CA ALA A 76 -22.70 1.45 8.26
C ALA A 76 -24.22 1.71 8.41
N PRO A 77 -24.63 2.69 9.24
CA PRO A 77 -26.05 3.02 9.45
C PRO A 77 -26.80 3.31 8.15
N ILE A 78 -26.08 3.82 7.14
CA ILE A 78 -26.63 4.22 5.85
C ILE A 78 -27.16 3.05 5.00
N ARG A 79 -26.80 1.80 5.34
CA ARG A 79 -27.40 0.59 4.75
C ARG A 79 -28.74 0.21 5.40
N ARG A 80 -29.05 0.78 6.56
CA ARG A 80 -30.30 0.56 7.30
C ARG A 80 -31.32 1.66 7.03
N LEU A 81 -30.96 2.69 6.25
CA LEU A 81 -31.90 3.71 5.84
C LEU A 81 -32.93 3.10 4.88
N PRO A 82 -34.23 3.34 5.12
CA PRO A 82 -35.26 3.07 4.15
C PRO A 82 -34.93 3.71 2.79
N PRO A 83 -35.27 3.06 1.67
CA PRO A 83 -35.07 3.58 0.31
C PRO A 83 -35.62 5.00 0.12
N GLU A 84 -36.72 5.34 0.80
CA GLU A 84 -37.39 6.64 0.73
C GLU A 84 -36.52 7.75 1.32
N LEU A 85 -35.83 7.47 2.44
CA LEU A 85 -34.91 8.44 3.06
C LEU A 85 -33.64 8.59 2.22
N LEU A 86 -33.13 7.50 1.64
CA LEU A 86 -31.99 7.58 0.71
C LEU A 86 -32.34 8.40 -0.53
N ALA A 87 -33.52 8.18 -1.11
CA ALA A 87 -34.04 8.96 -2.23
C ALA A 87 -34.11 10.45 -1.89
N HIS A 88 -34.67 10.79 -0.72
CA HIS A 88 -34.77 12.17 -0.26
C HIS A 88 -33.39 12.84 -0.11
N ILE A 89 -32.41 12.14 0.47
CA ILE A 89 -31.03 12.63 0.60
C ILE A 89 -30.41 12.86 -0.79
N PHE A 90 -30.64 11.95 -1.74
CA PHE A 90 -30.08 12.08 -3.08
C PHE A 90 -30.69 13.24 -3.86
N THR A 91 -32.01 13.46 -3.76
CA THR A 91 -32.68 14.62 -4.35
C THR A 91 -32.15 15.92 -3.75
N ALA A 92 -32.01 16.00 -2.42
CA ALA A 92 -31.43 17.17 -1.77
C ALA A 92 -29.99 17.46 -2.28
N LEU A 93 -29.18 16.41 -2.49
CA LEU A 93 -27.84 16.58 -3.06
C LEU A 93 -27.89 17.06 -4.52
N ALA A 94 -28.82 16.54 -5.32
CA ALA A 94 -29.02 16.96 -6.70
C ALA A 94 -29.42 18.43 -6.80
N ASP A 95 -30.31 18.88 -5.92
CA ASP A 95 -30.81 20.26 -5.87
C ASP A 95 -29.73 21.26 -5.45
N THR A 96 -28.75 20.83 -4.65
CA THR A 96 -27.57 21.66 -4.30
C THR A 96 -26.49 21.69 -5.39
N SER A 97 -26.54 20.77 -6.36
CA SER A 97 -25.54 20.66 -7.42
C SER A 97 -25.94 21.54 -8.60
N THR A 98 -25.01 22.36 -9.11
CA THR A 98 -25.24 23.11 -10.35
C THR A 98 -25.46 22.15 -11.53
N ASP A 99 -26.37 22.51 -12.45
CA ASP A 99 -26.82 21.64 -13.54
C ASP A 99 -25.69 21.04 -14.39
N SER A 100 -24.58 21.78 -14.57
CA SER A 100 -23.44 21.33 -15.37
C SER A 100 -22.62 20.20 -14.73
N CYS A 101 -22.69 20.02 -13.41
CA CYS A 101 -21.91 19.01 -12.68
C CYS A 101 -22.77 17.89 -12.06
N ARG A 102 -24.09 18.01 -12.12
CA ARG A 102 -25.05 17.14 -11.43
C ARG A 102 -24.84 15.65 -11.75
N THR A 103 -24.83 15.27 -13.02
CA THR A 103 -24.64 13.86 -13.45
C THR A 103 -23.29 13.30 -13.00
N ARG A 104 -22.23 14.10 -13.05
CA ARG A 104 -20.90 13.71 -12.59
C ARG A 104 -20.88 13.53 -11.08
N THR A 105 -21.41 14.48 -10.32
CA THR A 105 -21.52 14.42 -8.86
C THR A 105 -22.26 13.15 -8.44
N ILE A 106 -23.44 12.88 -9.01
CA ILE A 106 -24.25 11.69 -8.71
C ILE A 106 -23.47 10.40 -9.03
N SER A 107 -22.81 10.35 -10.19
CA SER A 107 -22.03 9.18 -10.61
C SER A 107 -20.83 8.92 -9.68
N THR A 108 -20.15 9.97 -9.23
CA THR A 108 -18.93 9.84 -8.41
C THR A 108 -19.20 9.73 -6.92
N THR A 109 -20.39 10.10 -6.44
CA THR A 109 -20.74 10.14 -5.00
C THR A 109 -21.81 9.14 -4.59
N ILE A 110 -22.85 8.92 -5.40
CA ILE A 110 -24.00 8.07 -5.07
C ILE A 110 -23.84 6.69 -5.74
N ALA A 111 -23.64 6.67 -7.07
CA ALA A 111 -23.67 5.44 -7.85
C ALA A 111 -22.47 4.51 -7.60
N CYS A 112 -21.39 5.03 -7.01
CA CYS A 112 -20.17 4.29 -6.67
C CYS A 112 -20.25 3.54 -5.33
N VAL A 113 -21.24 3.84 -4.47
CA VAL A 113 -21.29 3.35 -3.08
C VAL A 113 -21.77 1.91 -2.97
N SER A 114 -22.90 1.58 -3.62
CA SER A 114 -23.44 0.21 -3.61
C SER A 114 -24.47 -0.02 -4.73
N THR A 115 -24.76 -1.29 -5.01
CA THR A 115 -25.85 -1.67 -5.92
C THR A 115 -27.21 -1.19 -5.43
N ASN A 116 -27.44 -1.21 -4.10
CA ASN A 116 -28.68 -0.70 -3.49
C ASN A 116 -28.85 0.80 -3.73
N TRP A 117 -27.81 1.59 -3.47
CA TRP A 117 -27.85 3.05 -3.71
C TRP A 117 -28.08 3.38 -5.17
N ARG A 118 -27.46 2.62 -6.08
CA ARG A 118 -27.68 2.78 -7.52
C ARG A 118 -29.09 2.39 -7.96
N ALA A 119 -29.72 1.43 -7.29
CA ALA A 119 -31.12 1.10 -7.52
C ALA A 119 -32.04 2.25 -7.07
N VAL A 120 -31.82 2.78 -5.87
CA VAL A 120 -32.58 3.91 -5.32
C VAL A 120 -32.39 5.18 -6.14
N ALA A 121 -31.15 5.51 -6.54
CA ALA A 121 -30.89 6.67 -7.38
C ALA A 121 -31.65 6.59 -8.71
N ARG A 122 -31.73 5.40 -9.33
CA ARG A 122 -32.49 5.19 -10.57
C ARG A 122 -34.00 5.21 -10.40
N SER A 123 -34.52 4.95 -9.20
CA SER A 123 -35.96 5.05 -8.92
C SER A 123 -36.43 6.49 -8.67
N VAL A 124 -35.50 7.42 -8.44
CA VAL A 124 -35.81 8.84 -8.23
C VAL A 124 -35.82 9.55 -9.57
N HIS A 125 -36.97 10.11 -9.97
CA HIS A 125 -37.08 10.89 -11.18
C HIS A 125 -36.23 12.17 -11.07
N GLY A 126 -35.27 12.32 -11.98
CA GLY A 126 -34.40 13.49 -12.06
C GLY A 126 -32.94 13.24 -11.66
N LEU A 127 -32.58 12.07 -11.13
CA LEU A 127 -31.19 11.66 -10.87
C LEU A 127 -30.58 10.81 -11.99
#